data_AF-A0A2D5VKP2-F1
#
_entry.id   AF-A0A2D5VKP2-F1
#
_cell.length_a   1.000
_cell.length_b   1.000
_cell.length_c   1.000
_cell.angle_alpha   90.00
_cell.angle_beta   90.00
_cell.angle_gamma   90.00
#
_symmetry.space_group_name_H-M   'P 1'
#
loop_
_entity.id
_entity.type
_entity.pdbx_description
1 polymer ?
#
loop_
_entity_poly.entity_id
_entity_poly.type
_entity_poly.pdbx_seq_one_letter_code
_entity_poly.pdbx_strand_id
1 'polypeptide(L)'
;MEKGTAIVSVTSNAASLENVKHISFENLTVEAFRADAIRLQNCSHNRIVGCTIRNVGSWAVQVKGGIDNWVIGCEITQTGSGGINLNGGDRPKLESAGHLADNNHIHHYSRWKRMYQPAISINGVGNRVTHNLIHHAPHMAIGFSGNEHLIEFNEIYHVCQESNDAGAIYTGRDWTMRGTIIRHNFLHHINGFEGRGCVGVYLDDMFCGTLIFGNLFYKVTRAAFIGGGRDCTVENNIFVDCEPALHIDARATGWANYHVDTTMKDRLFAIPFQESRWADHYPQLLTLWQDDPAAPKGNVVARNISQGGRWDGVRDEARPFIHFEDNLIDQLTETVGGDAQRIFVFLINYCFRRLISGQFRPNRSV
;
A
#
# COMPACT_ATOMS: atom_id res chain seq x y z
N MET A 1 26.24 -34.29 -5.60
CA MET A 1 26.29 -32.97 -4.94
C MET A 1 26.73 -31.96 -5.97
N GLU A 2 25.88 -31.02 -6.36
CA GLU A 2 26.33 -29.88 -7.16
C GLU A 2 27.39 -29.10 -6.38
N LYS A 3 28.46 -28.68 -7.05
CA LYS A 3 29.49 -27.83 -6.44
C LYS A 3 28.87 -26.47 -6.14
N GLY A 4 28.67 -26.17 -4.86
CA GLY A 4 28.24 -24.84 -4.42
C GLY A 4 29.41 -23.86 -4.36
N THR A 5 29.17 -22.60 -4.72
CA THR A 5 30.11 -21.48 -4.52
C THR A 5 29.68 -20.69 -3.28
N ALA A 6 30.59 -20.51 -2.32
CA ALA A 6 30.36 -19.64 -1.17
C ALA A 6 30.73 -18.19 -1.52
N ILE A 7 29.82 -17.24 -1.25
CA ILE A 7 30.03 -15.81 -1.49
C ILE A 7 29.94 -15.07 -0.17
N VAL A 8 30.90 -14.18 0.10
CA VAL A 8 30.92 -13.29 1.26
C VAL A 8 31.12 -11.85 0.78
N SER A 9 30.16 -10.98 1.05
CA SER A 9 30.21 -9.58 0.65
C SER A 9 31.17 -8.77 1.52
N VAL A 10 32.13 -8.07 0.90
CA VAL A 10 33.03 -7.12 1.59
C VAL A 10 32.70 -5.66 1.30
N THR A 11 31.90 -5.38 0.27
CA THR A 11 31.51 -4.03 -0.16
C THR A 11 30.11 -3.65 0.36
N SER A 12 29.92 -2.37 0.68
CA SER A 12 28.65 -1.86 1.23
C SER A 12 27.54 -1.73 0.18
N ASN A 13 27.78 -0.98 -0.90
CA ASN A 13 26.80 -0.62 -1.91
C ASN A 13 27.36 -0.92 -3.30
N ALA A 14 26.49 -1.17 -4.28
CA ALA A 14 26.88 -1.26 -5.68
C ALA A 14 27.08 0.13 -6.29
N ALA A 15 26.15 1.04 -5.98
CA ALA A 15 26.17 2.42 -6.47
C ALA A 15 25.56 3.37 -5.45
N SER A 16 26.18 4.55 -5.30
CA SER A 16 25.67 5.65 -4.50
C SER A 16 25.76 6.93 -5.31
N LEU A 17 24.60 7.51 -5.65
CA LEU A 17 24.44 8.67 -6.51
C LEU A 17 23.93 9.84 -5.68
N GLU A 18 24.55 11.01 -5.83
CA GLU A 18 24.15 12.24 -5.14
C GLU A 18 24.06 13.40 -6.12
N ASN A 19 22.93 14.11 -6.12
CA ASN A 19 22.70 15.31 -6.95
C ASN A 19 22.91 15.09 -8.46
N VAL A 20 22.67 13.88 -8.96
CA VAL A 20 22.80 13.55 -10.39
C VAL A 20 21.45 13.39 -11.07
N LYS A 21 21.47 13.52 -12.39
CA LYS A 21 20.28 13.43 -13.23
C LYS A 21 20.53 12.62 -14.49
N HIS A 22 19.47 12.00 -14.99
CA HIS A 22 19.47 11.25 -16.26
C HIS A 22 20.47 10.09 -16.30
N ILE A 23 20.68 9.39 -15.18
CA ILE A 23 21.44 8.15 -15.13
C ILE A 23 20.48 6.95 -15.18
N SER A 24 20.82 5.97 -16.03
CA SER A 24 20.10 4.71 -16.13
C SER A 24 21.00 3.53 -15.79
N PHE A 25 20.49 2.62 -14.95
CA PHE A 25 21.04 1.27 -14.76
C PHE A 25 20.08 0.29 -15.42
N GLU A 26 20.53 -0.44 -16.44
CA GLU A 26 19.66 -1.27 -17.26
C GLU A 26 20.18 -2.69 -17.39
N ASN A 27 19.31 -3.68 -17.16
CA ASN A 27 19.58 -5.11 -17.38
C ASN A 27 20.82 -5.64 -16.65
N LEU A 28 21.10 -5.12 -15.45
CA LEU A 28 22.23 -5.53 -14.62
C LEU A 28 21.83 -6.57 -13.56
N THR A 29 22.76 -7.45 -13.21
CA THR A 29 22.69 -8.22 -11.96
C THR A 29 23.48 -7.49 -10.88
N VAL A 30 22.81 -7.10 -9.80
CA VAL A 30 23.38 -6.45 -8.63
C VAL A 30 23.23 -7.39 -7.43
N GLU A 31 24.32 -7.98 -6.98
CA GLU A 31 24.27 -9.01 -5.94
C GLU A 31 25.41 -8.96 -4.91
N ALA A 32 25.14 -9.51 -3.72
CA ALA A 32 26.11 -9.70 -2.65
C ALA A 32 26.73 -8.39 -2.10
N PHE A 33 25.87 -7.47 -1.65
CA PHE A 33 26.27 -6.22 -1.00
C PHE A 33 25.80 -6.17 0.46
N ARG A 34 26.56 -5.52 1.36
CA ARG A 34 26.27 -5.52 2.81
C ARG A 34 25.16 -4.56 3.24
N ALA A 35 24.90 -3.51 2.46
CA ALA A 35 23.95 -2.45 2.78
C ALA A 35 22.88 -2.33 1.68
N ASP A 36 22.40 -1.11 1.40
CA ASP A 36 21.46 -0.88 0.30
C ASP A 36 22.18 -1.05 -1.04
N ALA A 37 21.57 -1.68 -2.04
CA ALA A 37 22.29 -1.97 -3.28
C ALA A 37 22.57 -0.69 -4.10
N ILE A 38 21.52 0.07 -4.39
CA ILE A 38 21.57 1.32 -5.17
C ILE A 38 20.95 2.46 -4.34
N ARG A 39 21.71 3.54 -4.14
CA ARG A 39 21.24 4.75 -3.42
C ARG A 39 21.18 5.95 -4.34
N LEU A 40 20.10 6.72 -4.22
CA LEU A 40 19.85 7.97 -4.94
C LEU A 40 19.50 9.05 -3.91
N GLN A 41 20.38 10.03 -3.73
CA GLN A 41 20.17 11.16 -2.82
C GLN A 41 20.01 12.46 -3.63
N ASN A 42 18.85 13.11 -3.51
CA ASN A 42 18.53 14.37 -4.21
C ASN A 42 18.77 14.28 -5.72
N CYS A 43 18.49 13.12 -6.31
CA CYS A 43 18.72 12.86 -7.72
C CYS A 43 17.43 13.09 -8.52
N SER A 44 17.54 13.34 -9.83
CA SER A 44 16.34 13.59 -10.66
C SER A 44 16.33 12.87 -12.00
N HIS A 45 15.19 12.34 -12.42
CA HIS A 45 15.04 11.67 -13.74
C HIS A 45 15.99 10.46 -13.93
N ASN A 46 16.30 9.72 -12.87
CA ASN A 46 17.12 8.51 -12.96
C ASN A 46 16.25 7.26 -13.07
N ARG A 47 16.81 6.20 -13.65
CA ARG A 47 16.08 4.97 -13.96
C ARG A 47 16.87 3.73 -13.54
N ILE A 48 16.19 2.79 -12.89
CA ILE A 48 16.69 1.44 -12.63
C ILE A 48 15.72 0.51 -13.36
N VAL A 49 16.17 -0.15 -14.43
CA VAL A 49 15.27 -0.81 -15.39
C VAL A 49 15.73 -2.24 -15.67
N GLY A 50 14.84 -3.22 -15.52
CA GLY A 50 15.12 -4.60 -15.91
C GLY A 50 16.25 -5.26 -15.11
N CYS A 51 16.61 -4.72 -13.95
CA CYS A 51 17.71 -5.23 -13.14
C CYS A 51 17.27 -6.41 -12.27
N THR A 52 18.18 -7.35 -12.02
CA THR A 52 18.05 -8.35 -10.96
C THR A 52 18.84 -7.89 -9.76
N ILE A 53 18.19 -7.60 -8.64
CA ILE A 53 18.84 -7.16 -7.39
C ILE A 53 18.59 -8.20 -6.31
N ARG A 54 19.64 -8.91 -5.88
CA ARG A 54 19.49 -10.05 -4.95
C ARG A 54 20.59 -10.19 -3.92
N ASN A 55 20.30 -10.87 -2.81
CA ASN A 55 21.28 -11.15 -1.77
C ASN A 55 21.99 -9.88 -1.25
N VAL A 56 21.21 -8.84 -0.96
CA VAL A 56 21.70 -7.57 -0.43
C VAL A 56 21.31 -7.44 1.05
N GLY A 57 22.19 -6.87 1.86
CA GLY A 57 22.04 -6.84 3.32
C GLY A 57 20.96 -5.88 3.83
N SER A 58 20.50 -4.93 3.01
CA SER A 58 19.43 -3.99 3.37
C SER A 58 18.42 -3.81 2.21
N TRP A 59 18.18 -2.60 1.70
CA TRP A 59 17.21 -2.31 0.63
C TRP A 59 17.81 -2.57 -0.76
N ALA A 60 17.00 -2.97 -1.74
CA ALA A 60 17.48 -3.06 -3.12
C ALA A 60 17.72 -1.69 -3.74
N VAL A 61 16.75 -0.77 -3.61
CA VAL A 61 16.86 0.61 -4.08
C VAL A 61 16.37 1.56 -3.00
N GLN A 62 17.14 2.62 -2.74
CA GLN A 62 16.78 3.68 -1.81
C GLN A 62 16.86 5.04 -2.50
N VAL A 63 15.73 5.72 -2.63
CA VAL A 63 15.60 7.09 -3.13
C VAL A 63 15.24 8.01 -1.97
N LYS A 64 16.00 9.09 -1.79
CA LYS A 64 15.76 10.12 -0.78
C LYS A 64 15.87 11.51 -1.39
N GLY A 65 14.75 12.21 -1.44
CA GLY A 65 14.61 13.52 -2.08
C GLY A 65 14.72 13.45 -3.61
N GLY A 66 14.77 14.62 -4.23
CA GLY A 66 14.80 14.76 -5.68
C GLY A 66 13.42 14.55 -6.32
N ILE A 67 13.39 14.40 -7.64
CA ILE A 67 12.14 14.28 -8.42
C ILE A 67 12.24 13.19 -9.48
N ASP A 68 11.14 12.50 -9.75
CA ASP A 68 10.99 11.64 -10.91
C ASP A 68 12.06 10.54 -11.05
N ASN A 69 12.36 9.77 -9.99
CA ASN A 69 13.25 8.61 -10.05
C ASN A 69 12.43 7.32 -10.09
N TRP A 70 12.71 6.44 -11.05
CA TRP A 70 11.86 5.27 -11.31
C TRP A 70 12.64 3.95 -11.20
N VAL A 71 11.98 2.94 -10.63
CA VAL A 71 12.43 1.55 -10.57
C VAL A 71 11.41 0.69 -11.29
N ILE A 72 11.81 0.09 -12.42
CA ILE A 72 10.88 -0.48 -13.40
C ILE A 72 11.32 -1.88 -13.81
N GLY A 73 10.39 -2.83 -13.82
CA GLY A 73 10.65 -4.14 -14.44
C GLY A 73 11.73 -4.96 -13.74
N CYS A 74 12.02 -4.70 -12.47
CA CYS A 74 13.12 -5.33 -11.76
C CYS A 74 12.68 -6.60 -11.02
N GLU A 75 13.59 -7.57 -10.95
CA GLU A 75 13.49 -8.75 -10.08
C GLU A 75 14.25 -8.45 -8.79
N ILE A 76 13.53 -8.41 -7.66
CA ILE A 76 14.11 -8.07 -6.35
C ILE A 76 13.86 -9.18 -5.37
N THR A 77 14.93 -9.82 -4.91
CA THR A 77 14.78 -10.94 -3.98
C THR A 77 15.88 -11.05 -2.94
N GLN A 78 15.60 -11.79 -1.86
CA GLN A 78 16.59 -12.16 -0.87
C GLN A 78 17.26 -10.97 -0.18
N THR A 79 16.53 -9.86 -0.02
CA THR A 79 17.01 -8.64 0.65
C THR A 79 16.92 -8.77 2.17
N GLY A 80 17.87 -8.17 2.89
CA GLY A 80 17.90 -8.18 4.35
C GLY A 80 16.81 -7.28 4.97
N SER A 81 16.50 -6.17 4.31
CA SER A 81 15.46 -5.20 4.69
C SER A 81 14.34 -5.17 3.64
N GLY A 82 13.87 -4.02 3.17
CA GLY A 82 12.82 -3.94 2.15
C GLY A 82 13.31 -4.13 0.71
N GLY A 83 12.43 -3.87 -0.26
CA GLY A 83 12.77 -3.84 -1.68
C GLY A 83 13.16 -2.43 -2.14
N ILE A 84 12.16 -1.60 -2.41
CA ILE A 84 12.29 -0.24 -2.95
C ILE A 84 11.79 0.77 -1.91
N ASN A 85 12.58 1.76 -1.57
CA ASN A 85 12.14 2.91 -0.77
C ASN A 85 12.16 4.18 -1.61
N LEU A 86 11.00 4.84 -1.75
CA LEU A 86 10.82 6.09 -2.48
C LEU A 86 10.39 7.19 -1.50
N ASN A 87 11.32 8.07 -1.13
CA ASN A 87 11.00 9.22 -0.29
C ASN A 87 11.26 10.51 -1.08
N GLY A 88 10.22 11.32 -1.27
CA GLY A 88 10.33 12.61 -1.95
C GLY A 88 9.02 13.38 -1.95
N GLY A 89 9.14 14.68 -2.17
CA GLY A 89 8.04 15.65 -2.16
C GLY A 89 8.13 16.59 -0.96
N ASP A 90 7.40 17.69 -1.02
CA ASP A 90 7.33 18.71 0.04
C ASP A 90 5.89 18.74 0.56
N ARG A 91 5.66 18.16 1.75
CA ARG A 91 4.31 18.07 2.34
C ARG A 91 3.73 19.44 2.68
N PRO A 92 4.41 20.34 3.43
CA PRO A 92 3.89 21.69 3.67
C PRO A 92 3.43 22.40 2.39
N LYS A 93 4.14 22.17 1.28
CA LYS A 93 3.77 22.72 -0.03
C LYS A 93 2.88 21.81 -0.89
N LEU A 94 2.53 20.59 -0.49
CA LEU A 94 1.85 19.63 -1.38
C LEU A 94 2.52 19.50 -2.77
N GLU A 95 3.85 19.52 -2.82
CA GLU A 95 4.60 19.39 -4.08
C GLU A 95 5.05 17.94 -4.27
N SER A 96 4.54 17.32 -5.32
CA SER A 96 4.81 15.92 -5.68
C SER A 96 6.28 15.69 -6.08
N ALA A 97 6.85 14.56 -5.66
CA ALA A 97 8.12 14.07 -6.21
C ALA A 97 7.96 13.21 -7.46
N GLY A 98 6.81 12.58 -7.68
CA GLY A 98 6.57 11.74 -8.86
C GLY A 98 7.48 10.52 -8.99
N HIS A 99 8.04 9.99 -7.89
CA HIS A 99 8.80 8.73 -7.95
C HIS A 99 7.88 7.55 -8.30
N LEU A 100 8.46 6.51 -8.90
CA LEU A 100 7.69 5.38 -9.42
C LEU A 100 8.38 4.05 -9.12
N ALA A 101 7.60 3.09 -8.60
CA ALA A 101 7.93 1.67 -8.64
C ALA A 101 6.89 0.97 -9.51
N ASP A 102 7.30 0.57 -10.73
CA ASP A 102 6.39 -0.02 -11.73
C ASP A 102 6.83 -1.40 -12.19
N ASN A 103 5.88 -2.34 -12.29
CA ASN A 103 6.10 -3.64 -12.92
C ASN A 103 7.28 -4.44 -12.33
N ASN A 104 7.53 -4.32 -11.03
CA ASN A 104 8.59 -5.08 -10.36
C ASN A 104 8.04 -6.38 -9.77
N HIS A 105 8.87 -7.41 -9.74
CA HIS A 105 8.60 -8.65 -9.01
C HIS A 105 9.48 -8.66 -7.75
N ILE A 106 8.84 -8.59 -6.57
CA ILE A 106 9.54 -8.43 -5.29
C ILE A 106 9.12 -9.54 -4.33
N HIS A 107 10.08 -10.36 -3.92
CA HIS A 107 9.79 -11.50 -3.05
C HIS A 107 10.92 -11.93 -2.14
N HIS A 108 10.59 -12.60 -1.02
CA HIS A 108 11.59 -13.07 -0.05
C HIS A 108 12.49 -11.93 0.46
N TYR A 109 11.89 -10.78 0.74
CA TYR A 109 12.52 -9.63 1.37
C TYR A 109 12.38 -9.69 2.90
N SER A 110 13.02 -8.76 3.61
CA SER A 110 12.99 -8.62 5.07
C SER A 110 13.56 -9.82 5.81
N ARG A 111 14.63 -10.39 5.26
CA ARG A 111 15.22 -11.61 5.81
C ARG A 111 15.88 -11.38 7.17
N TRP A 112 16.44 -10.19 7.41
CA TRP A 112 17.13 -9.85 8.64
C TRP A 112 16.28 -8.96 9.54
N LYS A 113 15.73 -7.87 8.98
CA LYS A 113 14.80 -7.00 9.70
C LYS A 113 13.38 -7.31 9.25
N ARG A 114 12.72 -8.21 10.00
CA ARG A 114 11.46 -8.85 9.58
C ARG A 114 10.23 -7.94 9.62
N MET A 115 10.22 -6.90 10.47
CA MET A 115 9.07 -6.03 10.69
C MET A 115 9.30 -4.62 10.15
N TYR A 116 8.23 -3.99 9.64
CA TYR A 116 8.24 -2.61 9.09
C TYR A 116 9.30 -2.40 7.99
N GLN A 117 9.49 -3.40 7.14
CA GLN A 117 10.36 -3.35 5.96
C GLN A 117 9.55 -3.84 4.73
N PRO A 118 8.69 -2.99 4.13
CA PRO A 118 7.87 -3.41 3.00
C PRO A 118 8.70 -3.77 1.76
N ALA A 119 8.07 -4.46 0.81
CA ALA A 119 8.61 -4.57 -0.55
C ALA A 119 8.78 -3.19 -1.16
N ILE A 120 7.79 -2.31 -0.98
CA ILE A 120 7.82 -0.94 -1.47
C ILE A 120 7.38 0.02 -0.36
N SER A 121 8.23 0.99 -0.01
CA SER A 121 7.86 2.11 0.86
C SER A 121 7.77 3.39 0.03
N ILE A 122 6.67 4.14 0.16
CA ILE A 122 6.52 5.46 -0.44
C ILE A 122 6.26 6.52 0.63
N ASN A 123 6.99 7.63 0.57
CA ASN A 123 6.90 8.69 1.56
C ASN A 123 6.93 10.08 0.90
N GLY A 124 6.19 11.04 1.46
CA GLY A 124 6.20 12.43 1.00
C GLY A 124 4.94 12.79 0.21
N VAL A 125 5.05 13.15 -1.07
CA VAL A 125 3.89 13.56 -1.88
C VAL A 125 3.96 12.97 -3.29
N GLY A 126 2.86 12.40 -3.78
CA GLY A 126 2.66 12.12 -5.21
C GLY A 126 3.49 10.99 -5.82
N ASN A 127 4.08 10.12 -5.01
CA ASN A 127 4.75 8.90 -5.46
C ASN A 127 3.75 7.79 -5.87
N ARG A 128 4.19 6.89 -6.76
CA ARG A 128 3.34 5.88 -7.40
C ARG A 128 3.91 4.47 -7.28
N VAL A 129 3.02 3.49 -7.07
CA VAL A 129 3.33 2.06 -6.99
C VAL A 129 2.35 1.30 -7.88
N THR A 130 2.82 0.84 -9.04
CA THR A 130 1.96 0.33 -10.11
C THR A 130 2.41 -1.02 -10.68
N HIS A 131 1.47 -1.91 -11.02
CA HIS A 131 1.76 -3.16 -11.73
C HIS A 131 2.75 -4.13 -11.05
N ASN A 132 3.02 -3.98 -9.75
CA ASN A 132 4.01 -4.83 -9.07
C ASN A 132 3.40 -6.17 -8.63
N LEU A 133 4.22 -7.22 -8.67
CA LEU A 133 3.93 -8.53 -8.08
C LEU A 133 4.72 -8.66 -6.78
N ILE A 134 4.02 -8.74 -5.64
CA ILE A 134 4.66 -8.76 -4.31
C ILE A 134 4.20 -9.97 -3.50
N HIS A 135 5.14 -10.79 -3.05
CA HIS A 135 4.79 -11.97 -2.26
C HIS A 135 5.91 -12.54 -1.40
N HIS A 136 5.56 -13.49 -0.52
CA HIS A 136 6.49 -14.22 0.36
C HIS A 136 7.27 -13.29 1.29
N ALA A 137 6.55 -12.72 2.26
CA ALA A 137 7.11 -11.75 3.20
C ALA A 137 6.62 -11.94 4.63
N PRO A 138 7.47 -11.69 5.64
CA PRO A 138 7.07 -11.78 7.04
C PRO A 138 6.03 -10.72 7.45
N HIS A 139 6.06 -9.54 6.82
CA HIS A 139 5.23 -8.39 7.18
C HIS A 139 4.52 -7.81 5.93
N MET A 140 4.24 -6.51 5.94
CA MET A 140 3.55 -5.75 4.89
C MET A 140 4.21 -5.82 3.49
N ALA A 141 3.41 -5.60 2.45
CA ALA A 141 3.86 -5.47 1.06
C ALA A 141 4.20 -4.02 0.71
N ILE A 142 3.26 -3.10 0.96
CA ILE A 142 3.41 -1.68 0.66
C ILE A 142 3.18 -0.88 1.95
N GLY A 143 4.16 -0.05 2.31
CA GLY A 143 4.03 0.92 3.39
C GLY A 143 4.00 2.33 2.84
N PHE A 144 3.10 3.18 3.30
CA PHE A 144 3.05 4.56 2.83
C PHE A 144 2.88 5.58 3.96
N SER A 145 3.33 6.81 3.72
CA SER A 145 3.15 7.97 4.61
C SER A 145 3.27 9.27 3.83
N GLY A 146 2.24 10.10 3.82
CA GLY A 146 2.25 11.33 3.06
C GLY A 146 0.94 11.57 2.31
N ASN A 147 1.02 12.37 1.26
CA ASN A 147 -0.13 12.91 0.54
C ASN A 147 -0.15 12.44 -0.91
N GLU A 148 -1.35 12.27 -1.46
CA GLU A 148 -1.57 12.15 -2.91
C GLU A 148 -0.81 10.99 -3.60
N HIS A 149 -0.56 9.90 -2.87
CA HIS A 149 0.05 8.71 -3.46
C HIS A 149 -0.95 7.93 -4.32
N LEU A 150 -0.43 7.21 -5.31
CA LEU A 150 -1.22 6.29 -6.13
C LEU A 150 -0.68 4.87 -6.02
N ILE A 151 -1.52 3.95 -5.56
CA ILE A 151 -1.22 2.52 -5.45
C ILE A 151 -2.24 1.78 -6.30
N GLU A 152 -1.85 1.34 -7.49
CA GLU A 152 -2.78 0.72 -8.44
C GLU A 152 -2.25 -0.49 -9.20
N PHE A 153 -3.16 -1.38 -9.58
CA PHE A 153 -2.84 -2.55 -10.40
C PHE A 153 -1.74 -3.46 -9.82
N ASN A 154 -1.54 -3.52 -8.50
CA ASN A 154 -0.58 -4.45 -7.90
C ASN A 154 -1.25 -5.80 -7.58
N GLU A 155 -0.51 -6.91 -7.72
CA GLU A 155 -0.91 -8.22 -7.21
C GLU A 155 -0.10 -8.54 -5.93
N ILE A 156 -0.81 -8.80 -4.83
CA ILE A 156 -0.20 -9.01 -3.51
C ILE A 156 -0.77 -10.28 -2.87
N TYR A 157 0.12 -11.20 -2.48
CA TYR A 157 -0.27 -12.44 -1.80
C TYR A 157 0.84 -13.03 -0.94
N HIS A 158 0.48 -13.91 0.02
CA HIS A 158 1.46 -14.57 0.90
C HIS A 158 2.41 -13.56 1.61
N VAL A 159 1.85 -12.44 2.05
CA VAL A 159 2.50 -11.46 2.92
C VAL A 159 1.89 -11.53 4.33
N CYS A 160 2.43 -10.76 5.27
CA CYS A 160 2.13 -10.86 6.71
C CYS A 160 2.33 -12.26 7.31
N GLN A 161 3.29 -13.04 6.80
CA GLN A 161 3.42 -14.43 7.21
C GLN A 161 3.90 -14.60 8.66
N GLU A 162 4.31 -13.54 9.35
CA GLU A 162 4.87 -13.59 10.71
C GLU A 162 4.33 -12.48 11.63
N SER A 163 3.25 -11.79 11.23
CA SER A 163 2.57 -10.78 12.06
C SER A 163 1.06 -10.88 11.90
N ASN A 164 0.34 -10.55 12.98
CA ASN A 164 -1.12 -10.42 12.99
C ASN A 164 -1.59 -8.97 13.18
N ASP A 165 -0.65 -8.04 13.39
CA ASP A 165 -0.90 -6.60 13.45
C ASP A 165 -0.14 -5.92 12.32
N ALA A 166 -0.63 -6.16 11.10
CA ALA A 166 -0.06 -5.67 9.87
C ALA A 166 -1.15 -5.54 8.82
N GLY A 167 -0.88 -4.74 7.79
CA GLY A 167 -1.64 -4.72 6.54
C GLY A 167 -0.75 -5.11 5.37
N ALA A 168 -1.31 -5.75 4.35
CA ALA A 168 -0.60 -5.92 3.09
C ALA A 168 -0.27 -4.55 2.48
N ILE A 169 -1.22 -3.62 2.50
CA ILE A 169 -0.99 -2.18 2.29
C ILE A 169 -1.25 -1.47 3.63
N TYR A 170 -0.25 -0.76 4.17
CA TYR A 170 -0.28 -0.27 5.55
C TYR A 170 0.18 1.19 5.69
N THR A 171 -0.51 1.94 6.55
CA THR A 171 -0.18 3.31 6.97
C THR A 171 -0.81 3.60 8.35
N GLY A 172 -0.41 4.69 9.03
CA GLY A 172 -1.12 5.11 10.24
C GLY A 172 -0.77 6.50 10.82
N ARG A 173 -1.63 6.98 11.73
CA ARG A 173 -1.35 8.07 12.71
C ARG A 173 -1.17 9.49 12.17
N ASP A 174 -1.82 9.93 11.11
CA ASP A 174 -1.75 11.34 10.70
C ASP A 174 -3.03 11.79 9.99
N TRP A 175 -3.74 12.77 10.56
CA TRP A 175 -4.96 13.33 9.95
C TRP A 175 -4.66 14.13 8.69
N THR A 176 -3.43 14.63 8.51
CA THR A 176 -3.03 15.50 7.40
C THR A 176 -2.49 14.74 6.19
N MET A 177 -2.26 13.43 6.31
CA MET A 177 -1.89 12.55 5.20
C MET A 177 -3.14 12.14 4.43
N ARG A 178 -3.45 12.86 3.34
CA ARG A 178 -4.72 12.75 2.60
C ARG A 178 -4.51 12.68 1.09
N GLY A 179 -5.56 12.28 0.37
CA GLY A 179 -5.57 12.24 -1.10
C GLY A 179 -4.92 10.99 -1.70
N THR A 180 -4.50 10.02 -0.88
CA THR A 180 -3.96 8.75 -1.39
C THR A 180 -5.09 7.91 -1.99
N ILE A 181 -4.83 7.32 -3.16
CA ILE A 181 -5.76 6.45 -3.88
C ILE A 181 -5.15 5.04 -3.97
N ILE A 182 -5.88 4.06 -3.46
CA ILE A 182 -5.59 2.63 -3.54
C ILE A 182 -6.66 2.01 -4.44
N ARG A 183 -6.33 1.73 -5.71
CA ARG A 183 -7.33 1.26 -6.67
C ARG A 183 -6.90 0.11 -7.56
N HIS A 184 -7.85 -0.73 -7.94
CA HIS A 184 -7.63 -1.79 -8.94
C HIS A 184 -6.50 -2.77 -8.60
N ASN A 185 -6.17 -2.93 -7.32
CA ASN A 185 -5.20 -3.92 -6.86
C ASN A 185 -5.90 -5.27 -6.65
N PHE A 186 -5.14 -6.35 -6.75
CA PHE A 186 -5.58 -7.70 -6.42
C PHE A 186 -4.84 -8.21 -5.19
N LEU A 187 -5.57 -8.30 -4.08
CA LEU A 187 -5.05 -8.79 -2.81
C LEU A 187 -5.66 -10.16 -2.56
N HIS A 188 -4.83 -11.19 -2.38
CA HIS A 188 -5.36 -12.53 -2.13
C HIS A 188 -4.53 -13.42 -1.23
N HIS A 189 -5.19 -14.32 -0.51
CA HIS A 189 -4.55 -15.27 0.40
C HIS A 189 -3.66 -14.55 1.44
N ILE A 190 -4.26 -13.59 2.15
CA ILE A 190 -3.62 -12.79 3.19
C ILE A 190 -4.39 -13.03 4.49
N ASN A 191 -3.88 -13.97 5.29
CA ASN A 191 -4.57 -14.47 6.49
C ASN A 191 -3.77 -14.27 7.79
N GLY A 192 -2.59 -13.65 7.71
CA GLY A 192 -1.69 -13.46 8.85
C GLY A 192 -0.97 -14.72 9.32
N PHE A 193 -0.15 -14.55 10.35
CA PHE A 193 0.64 -15.62 10.94
C PHE A 193 -0.26 -16.71 11.53
N GLU A 194 -0.05 -17.95 11.10
CA GLU A 194 -0.86 -19.11 11.49
C GLU A 194 -2.37 -18.94 11.25
N GLY A 195 -2.76 -18.08 10.30
CA GLY A 195 -4.17 -17.81 10.00
C GLY A 195 -4.91 -17.02 11.09
N ARG A 196 -4.18 -16.34 11.99
CA ARG A 196 -4.76 -15.56 13.10
C ARG A 196 -5.13 -14.12 12.73
N GLY A 197 -5.12 -13.82 11.43
CA GLY A 197 -5.59 -12.59 10.83
C GLY A 197 -4.47 -11.59 10.57
N CYS A 198 -4.33 -11.16 9.32
CA CYS A 198 -3.68 -9.92 8.89
C CYS A 198 -4.69 -9.12 8.07
N VAL A 199 -4.45 -7.83 7.87
CA VAL A 199 -5.34 -6.92 7.14
C VAL A 199 -4.95 -6.83 5.66
N GLY A 200 -5.93 -6.63 4.77
CA GLY A 200 -5.66 -6.32 3.36
C GLY A 200 -5.10 -4.90 3.19
N VAL A 201 -5.99 -3.91 3.17
CA VAL A 201 -5.65 -2.48 3.29
C VAL A 201 -5.93 -2.03 4.71
N TYR A 202 -4.87 -1.62 5.42
CA TYR A 202 -4.94 -1.18 6.81
C TYR A 202 -4.63 0.31 6.94
N LEU A 203 -5.69 1.10 7.12
CA LEU A 203 -5.60 2.51 7.48
C LEU A 203 -5.63 2.59 9.01
N ASP A 204 -4.46 2.49 9.61
CA ASP A 204 -4.29 2.25 11.04
C ASP A 204 -4.33 3.55 11.84
N ASP A 205 -4.75 3.45 13.10
CA ASP A 205 -4.67 4.51 14.11
C ASP A 205 -4.95 5.94 13.61
N MET A 206 -6.23 6.24 13.40
CA MET A 206 -6.75 7.58 13.06
C MET A 206 -6.25 8.13 11.72
N PHE A 207 -5.71 7.29 10.83
CA PHE A 207 -5.35 7.69 9.47
C PHE A 207 -6.57 8.04 8.61
N CYS A 208 -6.45 9.04 7.73
CA CYS A 208 -7.62 9.68 7.10
C CYS A 208 -7.52 9.84 5.58
N GLY A 209 -8.62 10.27 4.96
CA GLY A 209 -8.60 10.89 3.63
C GLY A 209 -8.09 10.00 2.50
N THR A 210 -8.35 8.69 2.57
CA THR A 210 -7.90 7.71 1.58
C THR A 210 -9.07 7.06 0.85
N LEU A 211 -8.91 6.93 -0.46
CA LEU A 211 -9.85 6.22 -1.32
C LEU A 211 -9.38 4.79 -1.57
N ILE A 212 -10.19 3.81 -1.18
CA ILE A 212 -10.04 2.39 -1.49
C ILE A 212 -11.08 2.04 -2.54
N PHE A 213 -10.69 1.99 -3.82
CA PHE A 213 -11.61 1.95 -4.95
C PHE A 213 -11.39 0.79 -5.92
N GLY A 214 -12.42 0.01 -6.23
CA GLY A 214 -12.34 -0.92 -7.37
C GLY A 214 -11.27 -2.01 -7.22
N ASN A 215 -10.87 -2.36 -6.00
CA ASN A 215 -9.91 -3.43 -5.72
C ASN A 215 -10.65 -4.78 -5.65
N LEU A 216 -9.90 -5.85 -5.92
CA LEU A 216 -10.35 -7.22 -5.73
C LEU A 216 -9.64 -7.82 -4.51
N PHE A 217 -10.43 -8.28 -3.54
CA PHE A 217 -9.95 -9.02 -2.37
C PHE A 217 -10.46 -10.45 -2.42
N TYR A 218 -9.56 -11.43 -2.34
CA TYR A 218 -9.93 -12.85 -2.34
C TYR A 218 -9.24 -13.63 -1.22
N LYS A 219 -10.00 -14.18 -0.26
CA LYS A 219 -9.44 -14.85 0.93
C LYS A 219 -8.47 -13.95 1.68
N VAL A 220 -8.98 -12.79 2.07
CA VAL A 220 -8.26 -11.79 2.85
C VAL A 220 -8.99 -11.56 4.17
N THR A 221 -8.27 -11.63 5.28
CA THR A 221 -8.80 -11.25 6.59
C THR A 221 -8.87 -9.73 6.70
N ARG A 222 -9.96 -9.19 7.27
CA ARG A 222 -10.18 -7.73 7.42
C ARG A 222 -9.77 -6.96 6.17
N ALA A 223 -10.39 -7.27 5.03
CA ALA A 223 -9.86 -6.90 3.72
C ALA A 223 -9.70 -5.37 3.53
N ALA A 224 -10.69 -4.58 3.93
CA ALA A 224 -10.57 -3.13 4.08
C ALA A 224 -10.78 -2.74 5.55
N PHE A 225 -9.79 -2.06 6.14
CA PHE A 225 -9.79 -1.69 7.56
C PHE A 225 -9.56 -0.18 7.73
N ILE A 226 -10.51 0.50 8.39
CA ILE A 226 -10.34 1.87 8.91
C ILE A 226 -10.30 1.84 10.45
N GLY A 227 -9.13 2.12 11.04
CA GLY A 227 -8.92 2.10 12.49
C GLY A 227 -9.08 3.46 13.14
N GLY A 228 -10.31 3.86 13.49
CA GLY A 228 -10.58 5.16 14.12
C GLY A 228 -10.32 6.37 13.21
N GLY A 229 -10.05 6.14 11.94
CA GLY A 229 -9.81 7.16 10.92
C GLY A 229 -11.10 7.86 10.47
N ARG A 230 -10.96 8.98 9.76
CA ARG A 230 -12.06 9.77 9.21
C ARG A 230 -11.85 10.14 7.74
N ASP A 231 -12.95 10.47 7.07
CA ASP A 231 -12.97 10.90 5.67
C ASP A 231 -12.36 9.89 4.68
N CYS A 232 -12.42 8.59 4.99
CA CYS A 232 -12.00 7.52 4.11
C CYS A 232 -13.19 6.96 3.32
N THR A 233 -12.93 6.52 2.10
CA THR A 233 -13.96 5.95 1.22
C THR A 233 -13.58 4.53 0.81
N VAL A 234 -14.48 3.57 1.06
CA VAL A 234 -14.41 2.19 0.57
C VAL A 234 -15.50 2.01 -0.47
N GLU A 235 -15.13 2.03 -1.76
CA GLU A 235 -16.09 2.10 -2.84
C GLU A 235 -15.82 1.13 -4.00
N ASN A 236 -16.88 0.53 -4.56
CA ASN A 236 -16.80 -0.30 -5.77
C ASN A 236 -15.82 -1.48 -5.66
N ASN A 237 -15.46 -1.93 -4.47
CA ASN A 237 -14.56 -3.07 -4.30
C ASN A 237 -15.34 -4.38 -4.37
N ILE A 238 -14.64 -5.44 -4.79
CA ILE A 238 -15.17 -6.80 -4.80
C ILE A 238 -14.43 -7.61 -3.74
N PHE A 239 -15.20 -8.19 -2.82
CA PHE A 239 -14.72 -9.04 -1.74
C PHE A 239 -15.24 -10.46 -1.95
N VAL A 240 -14.33 -11.43 -2.01
CA VAL A 240 -14.66 -12.84 -2.18
C VAL A 240 -14.03 -13.64 -1.06
N ASP A 241 -14.85 -14.41 -0.32
CA ASP A 241 -14.40 -15.28 0.77
C ASP A 241 -13.52 -14.54 1.81
N CYS A 242 -13.84 -13.28 2.11
CA CYS A 242 -13.08 -12.46 3.08
C CYS A 242 -13.66 -12.59 4.49
N GLU A 243 -12.81 -12.44 5.52
CA GLU A 243 -13.22 -12.70 6.91
C GLU A 243 -12.62 -11.70 7.92
N PRO A 244 -13.37 -10.67 8.35
CA PRO A 244 -14.46 -10.06 7.59
C PRO A 244 -13.92 -9.31 6.35
N ALA A 245 -14.78 -8.96 5.42
CA ALA A 245 -14.46 -8.09 4.28
C ALA A 245 -14.19 -6.64 4.74
N LEU A 246 -15.05 -6.12 5.61
CA LEU A 246 -14.96 -4.74 6.10
C LEU A 246 -14.70 -4.72 7.61
N HIS A 247 -13.80 -3.84 8.06
CA HIS A 247 -13.62 -3.53 9.47
C HIS A 247 -13.50 -2.03 9.68
N ILE A 248 -14.31 -1.48 10.57
CA ILE A 248 -14.21 -0.07 10.96
C ILE A 248 -14.42 0.01 12.46
N ASP A 249 -13.48 0.67 13.16
CA ASP A 249 -13.57 0.90 14.60
C ASP A 249 -13.48 2.38 14.96
N ALA A 250 -13.81 2.70 16.21
CA ALA A 250 -13.72 4.05 16.78
C ALA A 250 -12.63 4.09 17.87
N ARG A 251 -11.48 3.44 17.66
CA ARG A 251 -10.45 3.26 18.72
C ARG A 251 -10.03 4.54 19.45
N ALA A 252 -10.07 5.67 18.76
CA ALA A 252 -9.70 6.97 19.31
C ALA A 252 -10.71 7.52 20.32
N THR A 253 -11.97 7.05 20.34
CA THR A 253 -12.94 7.36 21.40
C THR A 253 -12.77 6.46 22.63
N GLY A 254 -11.90 5.45 22.53
CA GLY A 254 -11.64 4.47 23.58
C GLY A 254 -10.16 4.39 23.93
N TRP A 255 -9.59 3.20 23.76
CA TRP A 255 -8.24 2.89 24.24
C TRP A 255 -7.14 3.75 23.59
N ALA A 256 -7.32 4.23 22.36
CA ALA A 256 -6.32 5.01 21.63
C ALA A 256 -6.46 6.54 21.82
N ASN A 257 -7.38 7.00 22.69
CA ASN A 257 -7.66 8.43 22.89
C ASN A 257 -6.41 9.24 23.32
N TYR A 258 -5.45 8.61 24.00
CA TYR A 258 -4.22 9.28 24.44
C TYR A 258 -3.34 9.82 23.28
N HIS A 259 -3.58 9.38 22.04
CA HIS A 259 -2.91 9.90 20.85
C HIS A 259 -3.54 11.20 20.30
N VAL A 260 -4.80 11.48 20.61
CA VAL A 260 -5.59 12.59 20.02
C VAL A 260 -4.98 13.93 20.37
N ASP A 261 -4.83 14.23 21.67
CA ASP A 261 -4.26 15.48 22.18
C ASP A 261 -2.72 15.57 22.08
N THR A 262 -2.05 14.50 21.62
CA THR A 262 -0.59 14.42 21.49
C THR A 262 -0.18 14.26 20.02
N THR A 263 0.09 13.02 19.59
CA THR A 263 0.65 12.71 18.28
C THR A 263 -0.19 13.26 17.13
N MET A 264 -1.52 13.14 17.21
CA MET A 264 -2.41 13.59 16.15
C MET A 264 -2.50 15.11 16.08
N LYS A 265 -2.67 15.76 17.23
CA LYS A 265 -2.64 17.21 17.38
C LYS A 265 -1.33 17.82 16.88
N ASP A 266 -0.19 17.30 17.32
CA ASP A 266 1.13 17.80 16.94
C ASP A 266 1.34 17.71 15.42
N ARG A 267 0.90 16.60 14.79
CA ARG A 267 0.99 16.42 13.33
C ARG A 267 0.06 17.36 12.57
N LEU A 268 -1.15 17.62 13.08
CA LEU A 268 -2.07 18.59 12.49
C LEU A 268 -1.45 20.00 12.47
N PHE A 269 -0.92 20.46 13.61
CA PHE A 269 -0.34 21.79 13.73
C PHE A 269 1.08 21.92 13.15
N ALA A 270 1.73 20.82 12.77
CA ALA A 270 3.02 20.83 12.06
C ALA A 270 2.89 21.17 10.56
N ILE A 271 1.66 21.26 10.04
CA ILE A 271 1.36 21.52 8.64
C ILE A 271 0.52 22.80 8.53
N PRO A 272 0.68 23.62 7.48
CA PRO A 272 -0.08 24.85 7.29
C PRO A 272 -1.53 24.59 6.81
N PHE A 273 -2.31 23.79 7.55
CA PHE A 273 -3.63 23.31 7.12
C PHE A 273 -4.69 24.42 6.93
N GLN A 274 -4.44 25.61 7.47
CA GLN A 274 -5.32 26.78 7.37
C GLN A 274 -4.95 27.72 6.20
N GLU A 275 -3.77 27.55 5.59
CA GLU A 275 -3.38 28.32 4.41
C GLU A 275 -4.17 27.84 3.18
N SER A 276 -4.44 28.74 2.22
CA SER A 276 -5.31 28.47 1.07
C SER A 276 -4.97 27.17 0.35
N ARG A 277 -3.69 26.87 0.14
CA ARG A 277 -3.24 25.64 -0.52
C ARG A 277 -3.77 24.37 0.13
N TRP A 278 -3.76 24.31 1.47
CA TRP A 278 -4.29 23.17 2.21
C TRP A 278 -5.79 23.26 2.44
N ALA A 279 -6.30 24.45 2.74
CA ALA A 279 -7.71 24.72 2.97
C ALA A 279 -8.57 24.36 1.74
N ASP A 280 -8.06 24.66 0.54
CA ASP A 280 -8.74 24.38 -0.73
C ASP A 280 -8.67 22.89 -1.08
N HIS A 281 -7.54 22.22 -0.83
CA HIS A 281 -7.36 20.78 -1.12
C HIS A 281 -8.06 19.86 -0.11
N TYR A 282 -8.00 20.21 1.18
CA TYR A 282 -8.51 19.39 2.28
C TYR A 282 -9.36 20.23 3.25
N PRO A 283 -10.51 20.76 2.80
CA PRO A 283 -11.36 21.64 3.60
C PRO A 283 -11.85 20.98 4.91
N GLN A 284 -11.89 19.64 4.97
CA GLN A 284 -12.26 18.89 6.17
C GLN A 284 -11.31 19.15 7.36
N LEU A 285 -10.06 19.57 7.11
CA LEU A 285 -9.10 19.85 8.18
C LEU A 285 -9.41 21.16 8.93
N LEU A 286 -10.11 22.11 8.30
CA LEU A 286 -10.38 23.43 8.88
C LEU A 286 -11.24 23.38 10.13
N THR A 287 -12.12 22.38 10.23
CA THR A 287 -13.06 22.20 11.33
C THR A 287 -12.75 20.99 12.21
N LEU A 288 -11.78 20.15 11.80
CA LEU A 288 -11.48 18.88 12.46
C LEU A 288 -11.21 19.04 13.95
N TRP A 289 -10.43 20.06 14.33
CA TRP A 289 -10.01 20.26 15.71
C TRP A 289 -11.13 20.79 16.61
N GLN A 290 -12.02 21.63 16.08
CA GLN A 290 -13.13 22.24 16.82
C GLN A 290 -14.38 21.34 16.89
N ASP A 291 -14.43 20.30 16.06
CA ASP A 291 -15.49 19.30 16.04
C ASP A 291 -15.24 18.21 17.12
N ASP A 292 -15.28 16.93 16.75
CA ASP A 292 -14.92 15.80 17.60
C ASP A 292 -13.75 15.09 16.92
N PRO A 293 -12.50 15.41 17.30
CA PRO A 293 -11.31 14.90 16.62
C PRO A 293 -11.12 13.38 16.81
N ALA A 294 -11.70 12.80 17.86
CA ALA A 294 -11.61 11.37 18.15
C ALA A 294 -12.61 10.52 17.35
N ALA A 295 -13.74 11.10 16.93
CA ALA A 295 -14.77 10.36 16.21
C ALA A 295 -14.38 10.04 14.74
N PRO A 296 -14.64 8.81 14.26
CA PRO A 296 -14.33 8.38 12.89
C PRO A 296 -15.37 8.88 11.86
N LYS A 297 -15.55 10.20 11.75
CA LYS A 297 -16.59 10.84 10.92
C LYS A 297 -16.29 10.81 9.42
N GLY A 298 -17.33 11.02 8.61
CA GLY A 298 -17.16 11.27 7.17
C GLY A 298 -16.71 10.06 6.36
N ASN A 299 -16.67 8.87 6.95
CA ASN A 299 -16.32 7.64 6.24
C ASN A 299 -17.51 7.17 5.39
N VAL A 300 -17.20 6.74 4.17
CA VAL A 300 -18.20 6.26 3.19
C VAL A 300 -17.89 4.81 2.81
N VAL A 301 -18.92 3.97 2.82
CA VAL A 301 -18.86 2.58 2.35
C VAL A 301 -19.96 2.38 1.33
N ALA A 302 -19.60 2.41 0.04
CA ALA A 302 -20.58 2.49 -1.02
C ALA A 302 -20.34 1.49 -2.16
N ARG A 303 -21.42 0.91 -2.71
CA ARG A 303 -21.41 0.15 -3.98
C ARG A 303 -20.41 -1.02 -4.01
N ASN A 304 -20.05 -1.57 -2.84
CA ASN A 304 -19.18 -2.73 -2.79
C ASN A 304 -19.98 -4.00 -3.01
N ILE A 305 -19.31 -5.03 -3.53
CA ILE A 305 -19.87 -6.37 -3.69
C ILE A 305 -19.11 -7.30 -2.75
N SER A 306 -19.83 -8.02 -1.90
CA SER A 306 -19.27 -9.06 -1.03
C SER A 306 -19.95 -10.39 -1.28
N GLN A 307 -19.15 -11.43 -1.52
CA GLN A 307 -19.64 -12.78 -1.76
C GLN A 307 -18.82 -13.81 -1.00
N GLY A 308 -19.49 -14.57 -0.15
CA GLY A 308 -18.83 -15.56 0.71
C GLY A 308 -18.01 -14.92 1.83
N GLY A 309 -17.70 -15.72 2.84
CA GLY A 309 -17.08 -15.23 4.08
C GLY A 309 -18.05 -14.37 4.90
N ARG A 310 -17.53 -13.38 5.62
CA ARG A 310 -18.30 -12.44 6.45
C ARG A 310 -18.10 -11.03 5.94
N TRP A 311 -19.17 -10.29 5.65
CA TRP A 311 -19.07 -8.88 5.28
C TRP A 311 -18.68 -7.98 6.47
N ASP A 312 -19.49 -8.03 7.52
CA ASP A 312 -19.56 -6.94 8.50
C ASP A 312 -18.64 -7.17 9.71
N GLY A 313 -17.66 -6.27 9.86
CA GLY A 313 -16.80 -6.14 11.04
C GLY A 313 -16.80 -4.72 11.60
N VAL A 314 -17.82 -3.91 11.31
CA VAL A 314 -17.93 -2.53 11.79
C VAL A 314 -18.41 -2.51 13.23
N ARG A 315 -17.67 -1.84 14.10
CA ARG A 315 -17.98 -1.71 15.54
C ARG A 315 -19.16 -0.79 15.78
N ASP A 316 -19.94 -1.09 16.82
CA ASP A 316 -21.17 -0.36 17.16
C ASP A 316 -20.91 1.12 17.44
N GLU A 317 -19.77 1.46 18.05
CA GLU A 317 -19.38 2.84 18.37
C GLU A 317 -19.01 3.64 17.11
N ALA A 318 -18.53 2.96 16.06
CA ALA A 318 -18.17 3.61 14.80
C ALA A 318 -19.37 3.79 13.87
N ARG A 319 -20.31 2.83 13.89
CA ARG A 319 -21.42 2.73 12.94
C ARG A 319 -22.24 4.03 12.73
N PRO A 320 -22.57 4.83 13.76
CA PRO A 320 -23.32 6.08 13.58
C PRO A 320 -22.60 7.12 12.69
N PHE A 321 -21.29 6.98 12.51
CA PHE A 321 -20.47 7.92 11.75
C PHE A 321 -20.22 7.48 10.30
N ILE A 322 -20.70 6.30 9.91
CA ILE A 322 -20.43 5.69 8.60
C ILE A 322 -21.65 5.83 7.71
N HIS A 323 -21.44 6.39 6.51
CA HIS A 323 -22.46 6.41 5.47
C HIS A 323 -22.37 5.14 4.63
N PHE A 324 -23.43 4.31 4.66
CA PHE A 324 -23.55 3.10 3.84
C PHE A 324 -24.51 3.33 2.68
N GLU A 325 -24.11 2.94 1.47
CA GLU A 325 -24.90 3.15 0.25
C GLU A 325 -24.73 1.97 -0.71
N ASP A 326 -25.83 1.34 -1.14
CA ASP A 326 -25.86 0.38 -2.26
C ASP A 326 -24.83 -0.78 -2.23
N ASN A 327 -24.46 -1.29 -1.06
CA ASN A 327 -23.56 -2.46 -0.96
C ASN A 327 -24.36 -3.77 -1.18
N LEU A 328 -23.87 -4.64 -2.07
CA LEU A 328 -24.48 -5.93 -2.40
C LEU A 328 -23.79 -7.07 -1.64
N ILE A 329 -24.50 -7.69 -0.70
CA ILE A 329 -23.92 -8.70 0.21
C ILE A 329 -24.60 -10.05 0.00
N ASP A 330 -23.84 -11.06 -0.45
CA ASP A 330 -24.28 -12.43 -0.71
C ASP A 330 -25.49 -12.57 -1.66
N GLN A 331 -25.70 -11.58 -2.54
CA GLN A 331 -26.83 -11.52 -3.47
C GLN A 331 -26.46 -11.88 -4.92
N LEU A 332 -25.23 -12.35 -5.20
CA LEU A 332 -24.81 -12.65 -6.58
C LEU A 332 -25.49 -13.89 -7.17
N THR A 333 -25.84 -14.88 -6.35
CA THR A 333 -26.58 -16.07 -6.83
C THR A 333 -27.99 -15.72 -7.28
N GLU A 334 -28.62 -14.73 -6.65
CA GLU A 334 -29.97 -14.27 -7.00
C GLU A 334 -29.99 -13.37 -8.24
N THR A 335 -28.86 -12.72 -8.55
CA THR A 335 -28.73 -11.78 -9.67
C THR A 335 -28.14 -12.40 -10.94
N VAL A 336 -27.40 -13.52 -10.84
CA VAL A 336 -26.65 -14.08 -11.99
C VAL A 336 -26.93 -15.58 -12.27
N GLY A 337 -27.71 -16.27 -11.43
CA GLY A 337 -28.12 -17.67 -11.61
C GLY A 337 -27.16 -18.72 -11.01
N GLY A 338 -27.68 -19.91 -10.68
CA GLY A 338 -27.11 -20.85 -9.69
C GLY A 338 -25.70 -21.41 -9.91
N ASP A 339 -25.19 -21.51 -11.15
CA ASP A 339 -23.81 -21.96 -11.44
C ASP A 339 -22.79 -20.81 -11.52
N ALA A 340 -23.26 -19.56 -11.45
CA ALA A 340 -22.45 -18.37 -11.65
C ALA A 340 -21.44 -18.12 -10.52
N GLN A 341 -21.60 -18.71 -9.33
CA GLN A 341 -20.72 -18.42 -8.19
C GLN A 341 -19.28 -18.90 -8.43
N ARG A 342 -19.10 -20.12 -8.96
CA ARG A 342 -17.77 -20.65 -9.34
C ARG A 342 -17.21 -19.95 -10.58
N ILE A 343 -18.08 -19.61 -11.53
CA ILE A 343 -17.72 -18.95 -12.78
C ILE A 343 -17.33 -17.49 -12.53
N PHE A 344 -18.00 -16.77 -11.63
CA PHE A 344 -17.71 -15.39 -11.25
C PHE A 344 -16.36 -15.28 -10.55
N VAL A 345 -16.08 -16.16 -9.59
CA VAL A 345 -14.76 -16.22 -8.93
C VAL A 345 -13.66 -16.58 -9.93
N PHE A 346 -13.92 -17.52 -10.86
CA PHE A 346 -12.95 -17.87 -11.91
C PHE A 346 -12.72 -16.74 -12.92
N LEU A 347 -13.80 -16.12 -13.43
CA LEU A 347 -13.75 -15.04 -14.41
C LEU A 347 -13.12 -13.78 -13.83
N ILE A 348 -13.43 -13.42 -12.59
CA ILE A 348 -12.82 -12.27 -11.92
C ILE A 348 -11.33 -12.52 -11.70
N ASN A 349 -10.95 -13.69 -11.17
CA ASN A 349 -9.53 -14.01 -11.01
C ASN A 349 -8.78 -13.99 -12.34
N TYR A 350 -9.37 -14.54 -13.41
CA TYR A 350 -8.74 -14.60 -14.73
C TYR A 350 -8.66 -13.25 -15.44
N CYS A 351 -9.78 -12.51 -15.50
CA CYS A 351 -9.85 -11.21 -16.18
C CYS A 351 -9.03 -10.15 -15.42
N PHE A 352 -9.09 -10.16 -14.09
CA PHE A 352 -8.39 -9.17 -13.26
C PHE A 352 -6.87 -9.41 -13.27
N ARG A 353 -6.41 -10.67 -13.22
CA ARG A 353 -4.99 -10.99 -13.44
C ARG A 353 -4.48 -10.50 -14.80
N ARG A 354 -5.28 -10.64 -15.87
CA ARG A 354 -4.90 -10.14 -17.21
C ARG A 354 -4.89 -8.61 -17.33
N LEU A 355 -5.79 -7.93 -16.61
CA LEU A 355 -5.81 -6.46 -16.52
C LEU A 355 -4.58 -5.94 -15.77
N ILE A 356 -4.22 -6.59 -14.67
CA ILE A 356 -3.03 -6.28 -13.86
C ILE A 356 -1.73 -6.57 -14.61
N SER A 357 -1.64 -7.73 -15.29
CA SER A 357 -0.38 -8.18 -15.91
C SER A 357 -0.06 -7.48 -17.24
N GLY A 358 -0.80 -6.44 -17.62
CA GLY A 358 -0.58 -5.69 -18.87
C GLY A 358 -0.70 -6.51 -20.16
N GLN A 359 -1.37 -7.69 -20.13
CA GLN A 359 -1.50 -8.55 -21.32
C GLN A 359 -2.50 -8.00 -22.36
N PHE A 360 -3.26 -6.96 -22.04
CA PHE A 360 -3.89 -6.09 -23.03
C PHE A 360 -2.88 -5.07 -23.55
N ARG A 361 -1.87 -5.53 -24.31
CA ARG A 361 -1.28 -4.67 -25.35
C ARG A 361 -2.26 -4.71 -26.52
N PRO A 362 -2.81 -3.58 -27.01
CA PRO A 362 -3.33 -3.56 -28.36
C PRO A 362 -2.19 -4.02 -29.26
N ASN A 363 -2.47 -4.96 -30.17
CA ASN A 363 -1.54 -5.35 -31.22
C ASN A 363 -0.83 -4.10 -31.73
N ARG A 364 0.51 -4.08 -31.60
CA ARG A 364 1.32 -3.26 -32.52
C ARG A 364 1.09 -3.87 -33.89
N SER A 365 0.08 -3.37 -34.59
CA SER A 365 -0.03 -3.53 -36.04
C SER A 365 0.93 -2.53 -36.68
N VAL A 366 1.99 -3.12 -37.24
CA VAL A 366 2.89 -2.67 -38.33
C VAL A 366 3.45 -1.25 -38.27
#